data_AF-A0A2W4WVW5-F1
#
_entry.id   AF-A0A2W4WVW5-F1
#
_cell.length_a   1.000
_cell.length_b   1.000
_cell.length_c   1.000
_cell.angle_alpha   90.00
_cell.angle_beta   90.00
_cell.angle_gamma   90.00
#
_symmetry.space_group_name_H-M   'P 1'
#
loop_
_entity.id
_entity.type
_entity.pdbx_description
1 polymer ?
#
loop_
_entity_poly.entity_id
_entity_poly.type
_entity_poly.pdbx_seq_one_letter_code
_entity_poly.pdbx_strand_id
1 'polypeptide(L)'
;MQRTRLNTLFDQVSLRFRQWVFNPWRRLSLITLSLLFGNFFATAISATAGQAAKLDVTISAMLVILVELISWTYYRFRPRRREIRLAQDDGPTVLPSLNAPDVIVPPGIDPGPVRSRSTLMESLNAFKLGLIYGLFVEAFKLGS
;
A
#
# COMPACT_ATOMS: atom_id res chain seq x y z
N MET A 1 25.64 16.97 -24.08
CA MET A 1 25.75 15.50 -23.91
C MET A 1 25.07 14.83 -25.10
N GLN A 2 25.80 14.05 -25.90
CA GLN A 2 25.30 13.48 -27.15
C GLN A 2 24.33 12.31 -26.87
N ARG A 3 23.15 12.32 -27.51
CA ARG A 3 22.23 11.18 -27.50
C ARG A 3 22.84 10.07 -28.36
N THR A 4 23.45 9.07 -27.71
CA THR A 4 23.90 7.87 -28.43
C THR A 4 22.68 7.05 -28.86
N ARG A 5 22.78 6.26 -29.95
CA ARG A 5 21.72 5.34 -30.37
C ARG A 5 21.29 4.41 -29.22
N LEU A 6 22.22 4.01 -28.37
CA LEU A 6 21.96 3.23 -27.16
C LEU A 6 21.04 3.97 -26.19
N ASN A 7 21.30 5.27 -25.95
CA ASN A 7 20.46 6.08 -25.08
C ASN A 7 19.03 6.17 -25.61
N THR A 8 18.86 6.34 -26.93
CA THR A 8 17.51 6.41 -27.52
C THR A 8 16.75 5.08 -27.44
N LEU A 9 17.44 3.94 -27.57
CA LEU A 9 16.83 2.62 -27.39
C LEU A 9 16.45 2.37 -25.94
N PHE A 10 17.34 2.72 -25.01
CA PHE A 10 17.10 2.62 -23.58
C PHE A 10 15.90 3.47 -23.15
N ASP A 11 15.81 4.71 -23.64
CA ASP A 11 14.70 5.62 -23.38
C ASP A 11 13.37 5.05 -23.93
N GLN A 12 13.38 4.51 -25.16
CA GLN A 12 12.19 3.90 -25.75
C GLN A 12 11.74 2.62 -25.04
N VAL A 13 12.68 1.77 -24.63
CA VAL A 13 12.38 0.55 -23.84
C VAL A 13 11.79 0.93 -22.48
N SER A 14 12.38 1.91 -21.80
CA SER A 14 11.91 2.42 -20.52
C SER A 14 10.51 3.04 -20.62
N LEU A 15 10.25 3.85 -21.65
CA LEU A 15 8.94 4.46 -21.89
C LEU A 15 7.86 3.41 -22.21
N ARG A 16 8.17 2.43 -23.07
CA ARG A 16 7.24 1.32 -23.37
C ARG A 16 6.98 0.46 -22.14
N PHE A 17 8.01 0.15 -21.35
CA PHE A 17 7.88 -0.57 -20.09
C PHE A 17 6.97 0.18 -19.11
N ARG A 18 7.15 1.50 -19.00
CA ARG A 18 6.33 2.34 -18.13
C ARG A 18 4.87 2.37 -18.58
N GLN A 19 4.60 2.55 -19.87
CA GLN A 19 3.24 2.47 -20.41
C GLN A 19 2.60 1.09 -20.22
N TRP A 20 3.39 0.02 -20.33
CA TRP A 20 2.97 -1.36 -20.12
C TRP A 20 2.58 -1.65 -18.66
N VAL A 21 3.30 -1.09 -17.68
CA VAL A 21 3.01 -1.21 -16.24
C VAL A 21 1.70 -0.51 -15.86
N PHE A 22 1.31 0.56 -16.55
CA PHE A 22 0.09 1.33 -16.26
C PHE A 22 -1.18 0.78 -16.90
N ASN A 23 -1.12 -0.32 -17.67
CA ASN A 23 -2.32 -0.98 -18.19
C ASN A 23 -3.13 -1.61 -17.03
N PRO A 24 -4.43 -1.30 -16.87
CA PRO A 24 -5.26 -1.72 -15.73
C PRO A 24 -5.25 -3.23 -15.47
N TRP A 25 -5.23 -4.05 -16.52
CA TRP A 25 -5.19 -5.51 -16.40
C TRP A 25 -3.85 -6.04 -15.87
N ARG A 26 -2.73 -5.42 -16.29
CA ARG A 26 -1.39 -5.78 -15.81
C ARG A 26 -1.12 -5.24 -14.41
N ARG A 27 -1.67 -4.08 -14.08
CA ARG A 27 -1.64 -3.52 -12.73
C ARG A 27 -2.23 -4.49 -11.71
N LEU A 28 -3.37 -5.13 -12.02
CA LEU A 28 -3.94 -6.15 -11.15
C LEU A 28 -2.96 -7.32 -10.96
N SER A 29 -2.35 -7.81 -12.04
CA SER A 29 -1.34 -8.87 -11.96
C SER A 29 -0.13 -8.45 -11.11
N LEU A 30 0.36 -7.21 -11.23
CA LEU A 30 1.47 -6.70 -10.41
C LEU A 30 1.11 -6.59 -8.93
N ILE A 31 -0.11 -6.15 -8.60
CA ILE A 31 -0.59 -6.09 -7.22
C ILE A 31 -0.71 -7.50 -6.64
N THR A 32 -1.29 -8.43 -7.39
CA THR A 32 -1.41 -9.84 -6.99
C THR A 32 -0.04 -10.51 -6.83
N LEU A 33 0.87 -10.34 -7.79
CA LEU A 33 2.24 -10.85 -7.68
C LEU A 33 2.94 -10.26 -6.47
N SER A 34 2.83 -8.95 -6.24
CA SER A 34 3.42 -8.29 -5.07
C SER A 34 2.87 -8.86 -3.77
N LEU A 35 1.56 -9.13 -3.71
CA LEU A 35 0.91 -9.78 -2.56
C LEU A 35 1.43 -11.20 -2.33
N LEU A 36 1.41 -12.05 -3.36
CA LEU A 36 1.88 -13.44 -3.26
C LEU A 36 3.38 -13.49 -2.95
N PHE A 37 4.16 -12.58 -3.51
CA PHE A 37 5.58 -12.46 -3.25
C PHE A 37 5.85 -12.09 -1.79
N GLY A 38 5.04 -11.20 -1.20
CA GLY A 38 5.10 -10.91 0.23
C GLY A 38 4.87 -12.17 1.09
N ASN A 39 3.88 -12.98 0.73
CA ASN A 39 3.60 -14.24 1.42
C ASN A 39 4.75 -15.26 1.27
N PHE A 40 5.30 -15.42 0.06
CA PHE A 40 6.47 -16.27 -0.16
C PHE A 40 7.68 -15.81 0.67
N PHE A 41 7.90 -14.51 0.76
CA PHE A 41 9.00 -13.93 1.53
C PHE A 41 8.86 -14.21 3.03
N ALA A 42 7.64 -14.15 3.56
CA ALA A 42 7.35 -14.58 4.94
C ALA A 42 7.73 -16.04 5.18
N THR A 43 7.36 -16.94 4.27
CA THR A 43 7.71 -18.36 4.35
C THR A 43 9.21 -18.62 4.27
N ALA A 44 9.91 -17.91 3.40
CA ALA A 44 11.37 -18.01 3.33
C ALA A 44 12.04 -17.56 4.64
N ILE A 45 11.54 -16.47 5.23
CA ILE A 45 11.98 -15.95 6.53
C ILE A 45 11.78 -16.99 7.63
N SER A 46 10.57 -17.53 7.75
CA SER A 46 10.20 -18.51 8.77
C SER A 46 11.00 -19.80 8.64
N ALA A 47 11.18 -20.30 7.41
CA ALA A 47 11.99 -21.49 7.14
C ALA A 47 13.47 -21.26 7.53
N THR A 48 14.02 -20.10 7.19
CA THR A 48 15.41 -19.76 7.56
C THR A 48 15.58 -19.61 9.07
N ALA A 49 14.59 -19.01 9.74
CA ALA A 49 14.56 -18.93 11.20
C ALA A 49 14.49 -20.33 11.83
N GLY A 50 13.55 -21.17 11.43
CA GLY A 50 13.35 -22.51 12.00
C GLY A 50 14.55 -23.46 11.85
N GLN A 51 15.36 -23.30 10.81
CA GLN A 51 16.55 -24.14 10.59
C GLN A 51 17.74 -23.79 11.50
N ALA A 52 17.87 -22.54 11.93
CA ALA A 52 19.04 -22.08 12.67
C ALA A 52 18.79 -22.14 14.18
N ALA A 53 18.76 -23.33 14.80
CA ALA A 53 18.41 -23.62 16.22
C ALA A 53 19.20 -22.88 17.36
N LYS A 54 19.78 -21.70 17.11
CA LYS A 54 20.41 -20.76 18.07
C LYS A 54 19.55 -19.50 18.30
N LEU A 55 18.22 -19.66 18.28
CA LEU A 55 17.24 -18.59 18.02
C LEU A 55 16.76 -17.79 19.24
N ASP A 56 17.64 -17.07 19.92
CA ASP A 56 17.17 -16.04 20.88
C ASP A 56 17.43 -14.62 20.37
N VAL A 57 18.66 -14.37 19.91
CA VAL A 57 19.04 -13.06 19.35
C VAL A 57 18.45 -12.81 17.95
N THR A 58 18.47 -13.81 17.06
CA THR A 58 17.99 -13.63 15.68
C THR A 58 16.48 -13.42 15.61
N ILE A 59 15.71 -14.14 16.44
CA ILE A 59 14.26 -13.95 16.53
C ILE A 59 13.94 -12.58 17.14
N SER A 60 14.66 -12.17 18.19
CA SER A 60 14.47 -10.84 18.80
C SER A 60 14.77 -9.73 17.79
N ALA A 61 15.88 -9.83 17.05
CA ALA A 61 16.22 -8.87 16.00
C ALA A 61 15.17 -8.86 14.87
N MET A 62 14.66 -10.02 14.45
CA MET A 62 13.56 -10.09 13.49
C MET A 62 12.27 -9.47 14.00
N LEU A 63 11.87 -9.76 15.24
CA LEU A 63 10.67 -9.20 15.86
C LEU A 63 10.77 -7.68 15.98
N VAL A 64 11.93 -7.15 16.37
CA VAL A 64 12.18 -5.71 16.43
C VAL A 64 12.10 -5.08 15.04
N ILE A 65 12.75 -5.68 14.04
CA ILE A 65 12.67 -5.21 12.64
C ILE A 65 11.22 -5.26 12.15
N LEU A 66 10.46 -6.30 12.51
CA LEU A 66 9.05 -6.45 12.12
C LEU A 66 8.18 -5.38 12.78
N VAL A 67 8.31 -5.18 14.10
CA VAL A 67 7.59 -4.16 14.87
C VAL A 67 7.91 -2.77 14.36
N GLU A 68 9.18 -2.51 14.06
CA GLU A 68 9.63 -1.25 13.48
C GLU A 68 9.07 -1.07 12.07
N LEU A 69 9.06 -2.11 11.24
CA LEU A 69 8.47 -2.07 9.90
C LEU A 69 6.96 -1.82 9.96
N ILE A 70 6.26 -2.45 10.92
CA ILE A 70 4.82 -2.25 11.16
C ILE A 70 4.56 -0.81 11.59
N SER A 71 5.32 -0.30 12.56
CA SER A 71 5.22 1.06 13.10
C SER A 71 5.56 2.10 12.05
N TRP A 72 6.70 1.97 11.38
CA TRP A 72 7.13 2.81 10.27
C TRP A 72 6.06 2.86 9.19
N THR A 73 5.49 1.72 8.82
CA THR A 73 4.48 1.71 7.77
C THR A 73 3.15 2.32 8.23
N TYR A 74 2.72 2.09 9.47
CA TYR A 74 1.50 2.70 10.01
C TYR A 74 1.64 4.22 10.11
N TYR A 75 2.80 4.70 10.59
CA TYR A 75 3.06 6.12 10.76
C TYR A 75 3.32 6.83 9.43
N ARG A 76 3.98 6.16 8.47
CA ARG A 76 4.19 6.64 7.09
C ARG A 76 2.88 6.92 6.34
N PHE A 77 1.77 6.29 6.74
CA PHE A 77 0.48 6.40 6.07
C PHE A 77 -0.60 7.17 6.83
N ARG A 78 -0.28 7.88 7.93
CA ARG A 78 -1.21 8.90 8.44
C ARG A 78 -1.02 10.20 7.65
N PRO A 79 -1.87 10.53 6.65
CA PRO A 79 -1.96 11.92 6.26
C PRO A 79 -2.40 12.67 7.51
N ARG A 80 -1.55 13.58 7.97
CA ARG A 80 -1.88 14.58 8.99
C ARG A 80 -3.22 15.16 8.59
N ARG A 81 -4.29 14.72 9.25
CA ARG A 81 -5.66 15.14 8.97
C ARG A 81 -5.67 16.61 9.34
N ARG A 82 -5.39 17.44 8.35
CA ARG A 82 -5.28 18.89 8.46
C ARG A 82 -6.50 19.35 9.24
N GLU A 83 -6.26 19.86 10.43
CA GLU A 83 -7.21 20.44 11.38
C GLU A 83 -7.88 21.72 10.83
N ILE A 84 -8.04 21.85 9.52
CA ILE A 84 -8.61 23.02 8.85
C ILE A 84 -10.13 23.15 9.15
N ARG A 85 -10.76 22.13 9.75
CA ARG A 85 -12.17 22.18 10.14
C ARG A 85 -12.44 22.65 11.56
N LEU A 86 -11.42 22.85 12.39
CA LEU A 86 -11.59 23.31 13.78
C LEU A 86 -11.38 24.82 13.97
N ALA A 87 -10.97 25.53 12.91
CA ALA A 87 -10.79 26.98 12.92
C ALA A 87 -11.90 27.73 12.13
N GLN A 88 -12.93 27.02 11.65
CA GLN A 88 -13.97 27.54 10.75
C GLN A 88 -15.38 27.36 11.34
N ASP A 89 -15.52 27.23 12.67
CA ASP A 89 -16.83 27.00 13.31
C ASP A 89 -17.07 27.92 14.54
N ASP A 90 -16.60 29.16 14.47
CA ASP A 90 -16.94 30.24 15.42
C ASP A 90 -17.93 31.26 14.79
N GLY A 91 -19.00 30.76 14.16
CA GLY A 91 -20.07 31.61 13.64
C GLY A 91 -21.44 30.95 13.77
N PRO A 92 -22.47 31.63 14.31
CA PRO A 92 -23.80 31.07 14.44
C PRO A 92 -24.51 31.13 13.07
N THR A 93 -24.20 30.20 12.17
CA THR A 93 -25.01 29.99 10.96
C THR A 93 -26.17 29.07 11.29
N VAL A 94 -27.31 29.72 11.55
CA VAL A 94 -28.68 29.22 11.41
C VAL A 94 -28.76 27.92 10.62
N LEU A 95 -29.27 26.85 11.23
CA LEU A 95 -29.70 25.64 10.53
C LEU A 95 -31.18 25.82 10.14
N PRO A 96 -31.54 26.08 8.87
CA PRO A 96 -32.89 25.84 8.42
C PRO A 96 -33.06 24.32 8.33
N SER A 97 -33.77 23.76 9.32
CA SER A 97 -34.39 22.46 9.22
C SER A 97 -35.28 22.43 7.98
N LEU A 98 -35.06 21.52 7.03
CA LEU A 98 -36.07 21.24 6.01
C LEU A 98 -36.14 19.73 5.76
N ASN A 99 -37.27 19.16 6.18
CA ASN A 99 -37.91 17.99 5.60
C ASN A 99 -38.05 18.12 4.07
N ALA A 100 -36.96 18.05 3.31
CA ALA A 100 -37.01 18.04 1.86
C ALA A 100 -36.75 16.61 1.36
N PRO A 101 -37.75 15.93 0.75
CA PRO A 101 -37.54 14.71 -0.03
C PRO A 101 -36.63 14.90 -1.27
N ASP A 102 -36.07 16.10 -1.47
CA ASP A 102 -35.36 16.53 -2.67
C ASP A 102 -33.90 16.90 -2.36
N VAL A 103 -33.11 15.96 -1.83
CA VAL A 103 -31.67 16.01 -2.11
C VAL A 103 -31.53 15.63 -3.58
N ILE A 104 -31.68 16.63 -4.45
CA ILE A 104 -31.30 16.54 -5.86
C ILE A 104 -29.79 16.30 -5.84
N VAL A 105 -29.39 15.03 -5.90
CA VAL A 105 -28.05 14.66 -6.35
C VAL A 105 -27.94 15.28 -7.75
N PRO A 106 -27.05 16.27 -7.96
CA PRO A 106 -26.92 16.91 -9.26
C PRO A 106 -26.67 15.82 -10.31
N PRO A 107 -27.43 15.78 -11.42
CA PRO A 107 -27.18 14.78 -12.45
C PRO A 107 -25.79 15.03 -13.03
N GLY A 108 -24.87 14.10 -12.77
CA GLY A 108 -23.47 14.20 -13.21
C GLY A 108 -22.42 14.10 -12.10
N ILE A 109 -22.79 13.99 -10.82
CA ILE A 109 -21.84 13.53 -9.79
C ILE A 109 -21.88 12.00 -9.77
N ASP A 110 -21.16 11.38 -10.71
CA ASP A 110 -20.58 10.06 -10.43
C ASP A 110 -19.46 10.31 -9.42
N PRO A 111 -19.53 9.81 -8.17
CA PRO A 111 -18.32 9.66 -7.37
C PRO A 111 -17.50 8.53 -8.03
N GLY A 112 -16.86 8.86 -9.16
CA GLY A 112 -15.94 7.95 -9.83
C GLY A 112 -14.88 7.48 -8.84
N PRO A 113 -14.26 6.31 -9.03
CA PRO A 113 -13.40 5.70 -8.02
C PRO A 113 -12.18 6.57 -7.70
N VAL A 114 -12.27 7.43 -6.67
CA VAL A 114 -11.19 8.35 -6.29
C VAL A 114 -10.15 7.60 -5.45
N ARG A 115 -9.33 6.79 -6.11
CA ARG A 115 -8.01 6.43 -5.57
C ARG A 115 -7.02 6.18 -6.70
N SER A 116 -6.50 7.28 -7.26
CA SER A 116 -5.23 7.22 -7.98
C SER A 116 -4.09 7.12 -6.96
N ARG A 117 -3.98 5.96 -6.27
CA ARG A 117 -2.72 5.62 -5.60
C ARG A 117 -1.76 5.15 -6.68
N SER A 118 -0.52 5.64 -6.62
CA SER A 118 0.55 5.18 -7.51
C SER A 118 0.59 3.65 -7.51
N THR A 119 0.67 3.02 -8.69
CA THR A 119 0.72 1.55 -8.83
C THR A 119 1.83 0.91 -7.99
N LEU A 120 2.95 1.64 -7.80
CA LEU A 120 4.02 1.24 -6.89
C LEU A 120 3.61 1.31 -5.41
N MET A 121 2.82 2.30 -5.01
CA MET A 121 2.32 2.38 -3.63
C MET A 121 1.28 1.29 -3.36
N GLU A 122 0.47 0.93 -4.36
CA GLU A 122 -0.45 -0.20 -4.28
C GLU A 122 0.31 -1.53 -4.19
N SER A 123 1.34 -1.74 -5.01
CA SER A 123 2.16 -2.96 -4.95
C SER A 123 2.91 -3.08 -3.63
N LEU A 124 3.52 -2.00 -3.12
CA LEU A 124 4.18 -1.98 -1.81
C LEU A 124 3.20 -2.29 -0.67
N ASN A 125 1.99 -1.75 -0.72
CA ASN A 125 0.96 -2.05 0.27
C ASN A 125 0.49 -3.51 0.19
N ALA A 126 0.31 -4.04 -1.03
CA ALA A 126 -0.07 -5.43 -1.26
C ALA A 126 1.02 -6.41 -0.79
N PHE A 127 2.30 -6.09 -1.05
CA PHE A 127 3.45 -6.83 -0.53
C PHE A 127 3.44 -6.87 1.00
N LYS A 128 3.22 -5.71 1.65
CA LYS A 128 3.13 -5.62 3.10
C LYS A 128 2.02 -6.51 3.66
N LEU A 129 0.83 -6.49 3.04
CA LEU A 129 -0.29 -7.33 3.43
C LEU A 129 0.04 -8.82 3.30
N GLY A 130 0.64 -9.23 2.18
CA GLY A 130 1.09 -10.59 1.95
C GLY A 130 2.11 -11.06 2.98
N LEU A 131 3.09 -10.21 3.32
CA LEU A 131 4.13 -10.53 4.30
C LEU A 131 3.57 -10.66 5.72
N ILE A 132 2.71 -9.73 6.16
CA ILE A 132 2.09 -9.80 7.49
C ILE A 132 1.21 -11.04 7.62
N TYR A 133 0.38 -11.29 6.61
CA TYR A 133 -0.51 -12.45 6.62
C TYR A 133 0.27 -13.77 6.61
N GLY A 134 1.30 -13.89 5.75
CA GLY A 134 2.14 -15.08 5.67
C GLY A 134 2.84 -15.40 7.00
N LEU A 135 3.45 -14.40 7.64
CA LEU A 135 4.11 -14.58 8.94
C LEU A 135 3.12 -14.95 10.05
N PHE A 136 1.91 -14.38 10.02
CA PHE A 136 0.87 -14.70 11.00
C PHE A 136 0.40 -16.15 10.86
N VAL A 137 0.19 -16.62 9.63
CA VAL A 137 -0.20 -18.01 9.36
C VAL A 137 0.90 -18.97 9.79
N GLU A 138 2.17 -18.66 9.54
CA GLU A 138 3.28 -19.49 10.01
C GLU A 138 3.48 -19.47 11.52
N ALA A 139 3.31 -18.32 12.16
CA ALA A 139 3.36 -18.24 13.62
C ALA A 139 2.27 -19.12 14.26
N PHE A 140 1.06 -19.14 13.70
CA PHE A 140 0.03 -20.06 14.13
C PHE A 140 0.40 -21.52 13.91
N LYS A 141 0.94 -21.87 12.72
CA LYS A 141 1.39 -23.23 12.42
C LYS A 141 2.49 -23.73 13.36
N LEU A 142 3.33 -22.84 13.86
CA LEU A 142 4.39 -23.17 14.83
C LEU A 142 3.90 -23.20 16.28
N GLY A 143 2.77 -22.55 16.56
CA GLY A 143 2.20 -22.42 17.92
C GLY A 143 1.13 -23.46 18.27
N SER A 144 0.59 -24.20 17.31
CA SER A 144 -0.36 -25.32 17.50
C SER A 144 0.34 -26.68 17.45
#